data_AF-A0A522V521-F1
#
_entry.id   AF-A0A522V521-F1
#
_cell.length_a   1.000
_cell.length_b   1.000
_cell.length_c   1.000
_cell.angle_alpha   90.00
_cell.angle_beta   90.00
_cell.angle_gamma   90.00
#
_symmetry.space_group_name_H-M   'P 1'
#
loop_
_entity.id
_entity.type
_entity.pdbx_description
1 polymer ?
#
loop_
_entity_poly.entity_id
_entity_poly.type
_entity_poly.pdbx_seq_one_letter_code
_entity_poly.pdbx_strand_id
1 'polypeptide(L)'
;MFKLNEKGFTLLEAIMAVAILAIALVGLITTQAQFSTQTADRTAMNCIVDAAVSAAAECQSSITPTNKSCAERGNATITITASNSCSPASGACNDVTITASGLNRSFVMTTRVCN
;
A
#
# COMPACT_ATOMS: atom_id res chain seq x y z
N MET A 1 -9.69 62.15 25.86
CA MET A 1 -8.46 61.98 25.05
C MET A 1 -8.38 60.51 24.64
N PHE A 2 -8.99 60.15 23.51
CA PHE A 2 -8.95 58.78 23.00
C PHE A 2 -7.63 58.59 22.26
N LYS A 3 -6.69 57.84 22.85
CA LYS A 3 -5.51 57.33 22.14
C LYS A 3 -5.99 56.29 21.15
N LEU A 4 -6.13 56.66 19.88
CA LEU A 4 -6.21 55.70 18.78
C LEU A 4 -4.82 55.11 18.59
N ASN A 5 -4.68 53.82 18.90
CA ASN A 5 -3.47 53.05 18.63
C ASN A 5 -3.44 52.73 17.13
N GLU A 6 -2.95 53.66 16.31
CA GLU A 6 -2.92 53.55 14.84
C GLU A 6 -1.74 52.70 14.34
N LYS A 7 -1.73 51.40 14.66
CA LYS A 7 -0.96 50.44 13.87
C LYS A 7 -1.90 49.72 12.92
N GLY A 8 -2.38 50.47 11.93
CA GLY A 8 -3.14 49.94 10.81
C GLY A 8 -2.25 49.07 9.93
N PHE A 9 -2.79 47.95 9.46
CA PHE A 9 -2.11 47.03 8.57
C PHE A 9 -1.91 47.70 7.20
N THR A 10 -0.67 47.75 6.72
CA THR A 10 -0.41 48.41 5.43
C THR A 10 -0.87 47.51 4.28
N LEU A 11 -1.32 48.10 3.17
CA LEU A 11 -1.75 47.34 1.99
C LEU A 11 -0.64 46.43 1.45
N LEU A 12 0.62 46.84 1.57
CA LEU A 12 1.80 46.05 1.22
C LEU A 12 1.95 44.81 2.12
N GLU A 13 1.75 44.98 3.42
CA GLU A 13 1.81 43.89 4.41
C GLU A 13 0.71 42.86 4.18
N ALA A 14 -0.48 43.32 3.75
CA ALA A 14 -1.57 42.43 3.34
C ALA A 14 -1.24 41.60 2.11
N ILE A 15 -0.63 42.21 1.09
CA ILE A 15 -0.25 41.47 -0.12
C ILE A 15 0.84 40.45 0.21
N MET A 16 1.83 40.81 1.03
CA MET A 16 2.88 39.88 1.46
C MET A 16 2.32 38.72 2.30
N ALA A 17 1.41 39.00 3.24
CA ALA A 17 0.78 37.97 4.04
C ALA A 17 -0.03 36.98 3.19
N VAL A 18 -0.79 37.48 2.20
CA VAL A 18 -1.55 36.63 1.27
C VAL A 18 -0.63 35.81 0.37
N ALA A 19 0.49 36.38 -0.10
CA ALA A 19 1.47 35.65 -0.92
C ALA A 19 2.12 34.50 -0.14
N ILE A 20 2.53 34.75 1.11
CA ILE A 20 3.11 33.71 1.98
C ILE A 20 2.08 32.63 2.29
N LEU A 21 0.84 33.03 2.58
CA LEU A 21 -0.26 32.10 2.85
C LEU A 21 -0.54 31.20 1.64
N ALA A 22 -0.56 31.76 0.43
CA ALA A 22 -0.77 30.99 -0.80
C ALA A 22 0.32 29.93 -1.00
N ILE A 23 1.60 30.27 -0.80
CA ILE A 23 2.71 29.33 -0.91
C ILE A 23 2.59 28.22 0.15
N ALA A 24 2.27 28.59 1.40
CA ALA A 24 2.10 27.63 2.49
C ALA A 24 0.96 26.64 2.20
N LEU A 25 -0.18 27.11 1.68
CA LEU A 25 -1.33 26.26 1.33
C LEU A 25 -0.99 25.26 0.22
N VAL A 26 -0.27 25.70 -0.82
CA VAL A 26 0.20 24.80 -1.88
C VAL A 26 1.14 23.73 -1.31
N GLY A 27 2.05 24.10 -0.40
CA GLY A 27 2.91 23.15 0.31
C GLY A 27 2.13 22.12 1.12
N LEU A 28 1.06 22.53 1.82
CA LEU A 28 0.22 21.62 2.60
C LEU A 28 -0.61 20.68 1.73
N ILE A 29 -1.12 21.15 0.60
CA ILE A 29 -1.91 20.31 -0.32
C ILE A 29 -1.02 19.25 -0.97
N THR A 30 0.17 19.64 -1.41
CA THR A 30 1.12 18.72 -2.07
C THR A 30 1.62 17.64 -1.12
N THR A 31 1.94 17.99 0.13
CA THR A 31 2.35 17.00 1.14
C THR A 31 1.22 16.03 1.48
N GLN A 32 -0.01 16.50 1.67
CA GLN A 32 -1.18 15.61 1.88
C GLN A 32 -1.39 14.64 0.72
N ALA A 33 -1.28 15.11 -0.52
CA ALA A 33 -1.39 14.26 -1.70
C ALA A 33 -0.30 13.17 -1.72
N GLN A 34 0.95 13.52 -1.38
CA GLN A 34 2.06 12.56 -1.30
C GLN A 34 1.90 11.52 -0.19
N PHE A 35 1.33 11.88 0.96
CA PHE A 35 1.05 10.91 2.01
C PHE A 35 -0.08 9.97 1.63
N SER A 36 -1.11 10.48 0.96
CA SER A 36 -2.22 9.66 0.46
C SER A 36 -1.74 8.61 -0.54
N THR A 37 -0.91 9.00 -1.52
CA THR A 37 -0.37 8.05 -2.51
C THR A 37 0.57 7.02 -1.89
N GLN A 38 1.48 7.44 -1.01
CA GLN A 38 2.37 6.51 -0.30
C GLN A 38 1.60 5.52 0.60
N THR A 39 0.56 5.99 1.27
CA THR A 39 -0.28 5.12 2.12
C THR A 39 -1.02 4.11 1.26
N ALA A 40 -1.63 4.55 0.16
CA ALA A 40 -2.26 3.66 -0.79
C ALA A 40 -1.24 2.64 -1.33
N ASP A 41 -0.05 3.07 -1.72
CA ASP A 41 0.94 2.15 -2.25
C ASP A 41 1.37 1.09 -1.26
N ARG A 42 1.56 1.48 0.01
CA ARG A 42 1.87 0.56 1.10
C ARG A 42 0.74 -0.43 1.36
N THR A 43 -0.50 0.02 1.39
CA THR A 43 -1.68 -0.85 1.54
C THR A 43 -1.76 -1.91 0.44
N ALA A 44 -1.52 -1.54 -0.82
CA ALA A 44 -1.51 -2.54 -1.90
C ALA A 44 -0.35 -3.53 -1.78
N MET A 45 0.84 -3.06 -1.39
CA MET A 45 1.97 -3.95 -1.16
C MET A 45 1.65 -4.96 -0.04
N ASN A 46 1.11 -4.48 1.08
CA ASN A 46 0.72 -5.31 2.21
C ASN A 46 -0.33 -6.35 1.79
N CYS A 47 -1.33 -5.97 1.00
CA CYS A 47 -2.35 -6.93 0.57
C CYS A 47 -1.78 -8.03 -0.35
N ILE A 48 -0.87 -7.68 -1.27
CA ILE A 48 -0.23 -8.68 -2.14
C ILE A 48 0.64 -9.63 -1.31
N VAL A 49 1.39 -9.09 -0.34
CA VAL A 49 2.22 -9.90 0.57
C VAL A 49 1.35 -10.82 1.42
N ASP A 50 0.28 -10.30 2.02
CA ASP A 50 -0.65 -11.08 2.85
C ASP A 50 -1.33 -12.20 2.04
N ALA A 51 -1.73 -11.91 0.80
CA ALA A 51 -2.25 -12.91 -0.13
C ALA A 51 -1.22 -14.01 -0.43
N ALA A 52 0.05 -13.64 -0.65
CA ALA A 52 1.14 -14.60 -0.89
C ALA A 52 1.44 -15.46 0.36
N VAL A 53 1.46 -14.85 1.55
CA VAL A 53 1.66 -15.55 2.83
C VAL A 53 0.50 -16.51 3.11
N SER A 54 -0.74 -16.06 2.91
CA SER A 54 -1.93 -16.90 3.06
C SER A 54 -1.89 -18.09 2.09
N ALA A 55 -1.54 -17.85 0.82
CA ALA A 55 -1.34 -18.90 -0.16
C ALA A 55 -0.23 -19.88 0.22
N ALA A 56 0.86 -19.40 0.83
CA ALA A 56 1.93 -20.25 1.34
C ALA A 56 1.45 -21.15 2.48
N ALA A 57 0.65 -20.63 3.40
CA ALA A 57 0.05 -21.40 4.49
C ALA A 57 -0.95 -22.45 3.98
N GLU A 58 -1.78 -22.10 2.99
CA GLU A 58 -2.66 -23.06 2.29
C GLU A 58 -1.82 -24.16 1.65
N CYS A 59 -0.77 -23.78 0.94
CA CYS A 59 0.13 -24.71 0.27
C CYS A 59 0.84 -25.65 1.26
N GLN A 60 1.31 -25.14 2.40
CA GLN A 60 1.89 -25.96 3.48
C GLN A 60 0.87 -26.94 4.09
N SER A 61 -0.42 -26.59 4.04
CA SER A 61 -1.51 -27.45 4.49
C SER A 61 -1.99 -28.44 3.41
N SER A 62 -1.23 -28.61 2.32
CA SER A 62 -1.61 -29.41 1.15
C SER A 62 -2.88 -28.94 0.42
N ILE A 63 -3.25 -27.66 0.56
CA ILE A 63 -4.39 -27.05 -0.12
C ILE A 63 -3.87 -26.24 -1.32
N THR A 64 -4.53 -26.38 -2.47
CA THR A 64 -4.22 -25.56 -3.64
C THR A 64 -4.62 -24.11 -3.39
N PRO A 65 -3.67 -23.16 -3.44
CA PRO A 65 -3.98 -21.76 -3.16
C PRO A 65 -4.90 -21.17 -4.22
N THR A 66 -5.81 -20.33 -3.77
CA THR A 66 -6.82 -19.66 -4.63
C THR A 66 -6.59 -18.17 -4.67
N ASN A 67 -7.12 -17.51 -5.70
CA ASN A 67 -7.06 -16.06 -5.82
C ASN A 67 -7.68 -15.39 -4.59
N LYS A 68 -7.05 -14.33 -4.09
CA LYS A 68 -7.50 -13.54 -2.94
C LYS A 68 -8.01 -12.18 -3.39
N SER A 69 -8.86 -11.55 -2.60
CA SER A 69 -9.36 -10.19 -2.86
C SER A 69 -8.82 -9.20 -1.83
N CYS A 70 -8.45 -8.02 -2.30
CA CYS A 70 -8.05 -6.90 -1.46
C CYS A 70 -9.24 -5.96 -1.21
N ALA A 71 -9.92 -6.12 -0.07
CA ALA A 71 -11.07 -5.27 0.29
C ALA A 71 -10.70 -3.78 0.34
N GLU A 72 -9.50 -3.46 0.85
CA GLU A 72 -8.99 -2.09 0.98
C GLU A 72 -8.70 -1.39 -0.36
N ARG A 73 -8.79 -2.14 -1.47
CA ARG A 73 -8.58 -1.68 -2.85
C ARG A 73 -9.80 -1.94 -3.73
N GLY A 74 -11.00 -1.91 -3.15
CA GLY A 74 -12.24 -2.11 -3.90
C GLY A 74 -12.42 -3.55 -4.38
N ASN A 75 -12.00 -4.53 -3.57
CA ASN A 75 -12.02 -5.96 -3.89
C ASN A 75 -11.17 -6.32 -5.13
N ALA A 76 -10.01 -5.67 -5.29
CA ALA A 76 -9.09 -6.02 -6.35
C ALA A 76 -8.64 -7.49 -6.21
N THR A 77 -8.80 -8.27 -7.28
CA THR A 77 -8.38 -9.67 -7.31
C THR A 77 -6.87 -9.77 -7.44
N ILE A 78 -6.26 -10.54 -6.55
CA ILE A 78 -4.86 -10.94 -6.57
C ILE A 78 -4.79 -12.35 -7.13
N THR A 79 -4.14 -12.47 -8.27
CA THR A 79 -3.87 -13.75 -8.93
C THR A 79 -2.71 -14.44 -8.25
N ILE A 80 -2.93 -15.67 -7.81
CA ILE A 80 -1.90 -16.48 -7.17
C ILE A 80 -1.50 -17.62 -8.10
N THR A 81 -0.20 -17.85 -8.25
CA THR A 81 0.35 -18.93 -9.05
C THR A 81 1.44 -19.65 -8.25
N ALA A 82 1.34 -20.97 -8.17
CA ALA A 82 2.35 -21.83 -7.56
C ALA A 82 3.16 -22.54 -8.66
N SER A 83 4.49 -22.58 -8.54
CA SER A 83 5.38 -23.20 -9.53
C SER A 83 5.35 -24.74 -9.49
N ASN A 84 5.03 -25.32 -8.33
CA ASN A 84 5.04 -26.75 -8.05
C ASN A 84 3.78 -27.16 -7.28
N SER A 85 3.50 -28.47 -7.21
CA SER A 85 2.35 -28.97 -6.44
C SER A 85 2.52 -28.69 -4.94
N CYS A 86 1.46 -28.16 -4.33
CA CYS A 86 1.37 -27.98 -2.88
C CYS A 86 1.16 -29.29 -2.11
N SER A 87 0.90 -30.40 -2.79
CA SER A 87 0.84 -31.73 -2.20
C SER A 87 1.94 -32.59 -2.81
N PRO A 88 3.12 -32.68 -2.16
CA PRO A 88 4.18 -33.60 -2.56
C PRO A 88 3.80 -35.05 -2.24
N ALA A 89 4.50 -36.00 -2.87
CA ALA A 89 4.34 -37.42 -2.57
C ALA A 89 4.71 -37.71 -1.09
N SER A 90 4.13 -38.76 -0.50
CA SER A 90 4.37 -39.10 0.90
C SER A 90 5.86 -39.37 1.17
N GLY A 91 6.41 -38.72 2.19
CA GLY A 91 7.82 -38.74 2.54
C GLY A 91 8.70 -37.79 1.72
N ALA A 92 8.13 -36.96 0.84
CA ALA A 92 8.87 -36.03 0.00
C ALA A 92 8.62 -34.56 0.40
N CYS A 93 9.66 -33.74 0.24
CA CYS A 93 9.59 -32.30 0.40
C CYS A 93 9.86 -31.61 -0.94
N ASN A 94 9.02 -30.64 -1.30
CA ASN A 94 9.20 -29.81 -2.49
C ASN A 94 9.29 -28.34 -2.09
N ASP A 95 10.15 -27.61 -2.80
CA ASP A 95 10.16 -26.14 -2.75
C ASP A 95 9.10 -25.61 -3.73
N VAL A 96 8.13 -24.87 -3.21
CA VAL A 96 7.04 -24.26 -3.96
C VAL A 96 7.24 -22.75 -3.99
N THR A 97 7.37 -22.20 -5.20
CA THR A 97 7.43 -20.76 -5.40
C THR A 97 6.03 -20.23 -5.67
N ILE A 98 5.59 -19.30 -4.82
CA ILE A 98 4.29 -18.66 -4.88
C ILE A 98 4.48 -17.23 -5.39
N THR A 99 3.77 -16.92 -6.46
CA THR A 99 3.71 -15.59 -7.06
C THR A 99 2.32 -15.02 -6.86
N ALA A 100 2.23 -13.92 -6.13
CA ALA A 100 1.00 -13.13 -6.01
C ALA A 100 1.12 -11.88 -6.88
N SER A 101 0.16 -11.67 -7.78
CA SER A 101 0.18 -10.57 -8.74
C SER A 101 -1.16 -9.87 -8.82
N GLY A 102 -1.13 -8.53 -8.89
CA GLY A 102 -2.33 -7.70 -8.94
C GLY A 102 -2.00 -6.24 -8.68
N LEU A 103 -2.86 -5.31 -9.10
CA LEU A 103 -2.65 -3.86 -8.91
C LEU A 103 -1.33 -3.33 -9.52
N ASN A 104 -0.90 -3.88 -10.67
CA ASN A 104 0.43 -3.66 -11.29
C ASN A 104 1.63 -4.03 -10.39
N ARG A 105 1.32 -4.76 -9.31
CA ARG A 105 2.13 -5.41 -8.28
C ARG A 105 2.55 -6.83 -8.64
N SER A 106 3.74 -7.28 -8.24
CA SER A 106 4.01 -8.70 -8.06
C SER A 106 4.90 -8.93 -6.85
N PHE A 107 4.65 -10.02 -6.14
CA PHE A 107 5.46 -10.49 -5.03
C PHE A 107 5.67 -11.99 -5.17
N VAL A 108 6.91 -12.43 -4.96
CA VAL A 108 7.32 -13.82 -5.10
C VAL A 108 7.97 -14.28 -3.81
N MET A 109 7.56 -15.44 -3.31
CA MET A 109 8.21 -16.11 -2.19
C MET A 109 8.34 -17.61 -2.49
N THR A 110 9.30 -18.25 -1.83
CA THR A 110 9.48 -19.70 -1.91
C THR A 110 9.28 -20.29 -0.52
N THR A 111 8.45 -21.32 -0.43
CA THR A 111 8.22 -22.09 0.80
C THR A 111 8.52 -23.55 0.55
N ARG A 112 9.02 -24.25 1.56
CA ARG A 112 9.18 -25.70 1.53
C ARG A 112 7.91 -26.35 2.09
N VAL A 113 7.38 -27.33 1.36
CA VAL A 113 6.22 -28.13 1.77
C VAL A 113 6.63 -29.59 1.81
N CYS A 114 6.23 -30.30 2.87
CA CYS A 114 6.50 -31.72 3.05
C CYS A 114 5.19 -32.44 3.39
N ASN A 115 5.04 -33.68 2.91
CA ASN A 115 3.88 -34.54 3.17
C ASN A 115 4.34 -35.88 3.74
#